data_AF-A0A1H7R6Y8-F1
#
_entry.id   AF-A0A1H7R6Y8-F1
#
_cell.length_a   1.000
_cell.length_b   1.000
_cell.length_c   1.000
_cell.angle_alpha   90.00
_cell.angle_beta   90.00
_cell.angle_gamma   90.00
#
_symmetry.space_group_name_H-M   'P 1'
#
loop_
_entity.id
_entity.type
_entity.pdbx_description
1 polymer ?
#
loop_
_entity_poly.entity_id
_entity_poly.type
_entity_poly.pdbx_seq_one_letter_code
_entity_poly.pdbx_strand_id
1 'polypeptide(L)' 'MAKYVPYVRTAEGRVERKSYAIFNATGDSLSPYVHEEPLVGWPESKVYWASEAGPSVGIAPLNPHPDHVSSAEQ' A
#
# COMPACT_ATOMS: atom_id res chain seq x y z
N MET A 1 0.65 -13.29 -5.59
CA MET A 1 1.15 -12.63 -4.37
C MET A 1 1.34 -11.15 -4.70
N ALA A 2 0.83 -10.25 -3.87
CA ALA A 2 0.96 -8.82 -4.10
C ALA A 2 2.18 -8.27 -3.35
N LYS A 3 2.84 -7.28 -3.94
CA LYS A 3 3.96 -6.57 -3.30
C LYS A 3 3.44 -5.28 -2.66
N TYR A 4 3.88 -5.02 -1.45
CA TYR A 4 3.51 -3.84 -0.68
C TYR A 4 4.75 -3.06 -0.26
N VAL A 5 4.60 -1.75 -0.18
CA VAL A 5 5.58 -0.84 0.41
C VAL A 5 4.99 -0.22 1.69
N PRO A 6 5.74 -0.17 2.80
CA PRO A 6 5.28 0.47 4.03
C PRO A 6 5.32 1.99 3.96
N TYR A 7 4.37 2.59 4.64
CA TYR A 7 4.25 4.01 4.92
C TYR A 7 4.13 4.24 6.43
N VAL A 8 4.63 5.37 6.92
CA VAL A 8 4.46 5.82 8.30
C VAL A 8 3.80 7.18 8.31
N ARG A 9 2.69 7.31 9.02
CA ARG A 9 2.07 8.60 9.37
C ARG A 9 2.55 8.99 10.77
N THR A 10 3.19 10.14 10.90
CA THR A 10 3.72 10.63 12.18
C THR A 10 2.64 11.33 13.01
N ALA A 11 2.95 11.69 14.26
CA ALA A 11 2.03 12.46 15.12
C ALA A 11 1.71 13.85 14.55
N GLU A 12 2.63 14.43 13.80
CA GLU A 12 2.49 15.70 13.10
C GLU A 12 1.73 15.56 11.78
N GLY A 13 1.26 14.35 11.44
CA GLY A 13 0.54 14.07 10.20
C GLY A 13 1.44 13.96 8.95
N ARG A 14 2.77 13.92 9.11
CA ARG A 14 3.69 13.73 7.98
C ARG A 14 3.65 12.28 7.54
N VAL A 15 3.68 12.05 6.23
CA VAL A 15 3.68 10.72 5.63
C VAL A 15 5.05 10.43 5.04
N GLU A 16 5.63 9.29 5.42
CA GLU A 16 6.94 8.83 4.98
C GLU A 16 6.85 7.46 4.31
N ARG A 17 7.39 7.33 3.09
CA ARG A 17 7.49 6.06 2.37
C ARG A 17 8.78 5.31 2.75
N LYS A 18 8.68 4.06 3.17
CA LYS A 18 9.84 3.20 3.51
C LYS A 18 10.17 2.27 2.35
N SER A 19 10.72 2.85 1.28
CA SER A 19 11.02 2.18 0.00
C SER A 19 11.96 0.97 0.11
N TYR A 20 12.79 0.91 1.15
CA TYR A 20 13.72 -0.18 1.40
C TYR A 20 13.06 -1.41 2.05
N ALA A 21 11.81 -1.31 2.52
CA ALA A 21 11.13 -2.33 3.32
C ALA A 21 9.98 -3.02 2.55
N ILE A 22 10.15 -3.20 1.23
CA ILE A 22 9.15 -3.83 0.37
C ILE A 22 9.00 -5.32 0.74
N PHE A 23 7.77 -5.81 0.82
CA PHE A 23 7.46 -7.19 1.17
C PHE A 23 6.33 -7.78 0.32
N ASN A 24 6.23 -9.12 0.30
CA ASN A 24 5.15 -9.84 -0.38
C ASN A 24 4.07 -10.22 0.65
N ALA A 25 2.80 -10.10 0.28
CA ALA A 25 1.68 -10.62 1.07
C ALA A 25 0.63 -11.31 0.19
N THR A 26 -0.06 -12.28 0.78
CA THR A 26 -1.28 -12.88 0.23
C THR A 26 -2.49 -12.05 0.65
N GLY A 27 -3.50 -11.93 -0.24
CA GLY A 27 -4.61 -10.99 -0.09
C GLY A 27 -5.41 -11.12 1.23
N ASP A 28 -5.39 -12.30 1.85
CA ASP A 28 -6.12 -12.57 3.09
C ASP A 28 -5.42 -12.01 4.36
N SER A 29 -4.17 -11.51 4.23
CA SER A 29 -3.33 -11.11 5.38
C SER A 29 -3.19 -9.59 5.55
N LEU A 30 -4.13 -8.80 5.03
CA LEU A 30 -4.06 -7.34 5.12
C LEU A 30 -4.56 -6.77 6.45
N SER A 31 -5.11 -7.58 7.36
CA SER A 31 -5.35 -7.14 8.74
C SER A 31 -3.99 -6.84 9.42
N PRO A 32 -3.81 -5.68 10.10
CA PRO A 32 -4.83 -4.72 10.55
C PRO A 32 -5.09 -3.52 9.61
N TYR A 33 -4.56 -3.51 8.39
CA TYR A 33 -4.61 -2.40 7.44
C TYR A 33 -5.97 -2.30 6.71
N VAL A 34 -6.97 -1.75 7.40
CA VAL A 34 -8.37 -1.68 6.90
C VAL A 34 -8.80 -0.27 6.49
N HIS A 35 -8.03 0.76 6.82
CA HIS A 35 -8.41 2.15 6.56
C HIS A 35 -7.74 2.67 5.28
N GLU A 36 -8.49 2.73 4.18
CA GLU A 36 -8.00 3.20 2.89
C GLU A 36 -7.90 4.74 2.84
N GLU A 37 -6.78 5.27 2.36
CA GLU A 37 -6.56 6.70 2.11
C GLU A 37 -5.83 6.90 0.75
N PRO A 38 -6.27 7.86 -0.09
CA PRO A 38 -5.58 8.16 -1.34
C PRO A 38 -4.22 8.83 -1.10
N LEU A 39 -3.20 8.44 -1.87
CA LEU A 39 -1.88 9.06 -1.85
C LEU A 39 -1.72 9.97 -3.07
N VAL A 40 -1.57 11.27 -2.85
CA VAL A 40 -1.38 12.26 -3.92
C VAL A 40 0.10 12.62 -4.05
N GLY A 41 0.65 12.55 -5.26
CA GLY A 41 2.05 12.87 -5.53
C GLY A 41 3.05 11.77 -5.19
N TRP A 42 2.57 10.56 -4.87
CA TRP A 42 3.39 9.38 -4.59
C TRP A 42 3.36 8.38 -5.75
N PRO A 43 4.32 7.43 -5.81
CA PRO A 43 4.31 6.37 -6.83
C PRO A 43 3.10 5.42 -6.69
N GLU A 44 2.60 5.23 -5.48
CA GLU A 44 1.40 4.44 -5.20
C GLU A 44 0.16 5.35 -5.09
N SER A 45 -0.99 4.86 -5.54
CA SER A 45 -2.23 5.65 -5.58
C SER A 45 -2.99 5.70 -4.25
N LYS A 46 -2.74 4.73 -3.36
CA LYS A 46 -3.43 4.61 -2.06
C LYS A 46 -2.61 3.85 -1.05
N VAL A 47 -2.97 4.04 0.22
CA VAL A 47 -2.41 3.35 1.37
C VAL A 47 -3.54 2.81 2.24
N TYR A 48 -3.30 1.66 2.85
CA TYR A 48 -4.16 1.07 3.86
C TYR A 48 -3.51 1.23 5.23
N TRP A 49 -4.10 2.00 6.13
CA TRP A 49 -3.60 2.26 7.48
C TRP A 49 -4.12 1.24 8.49
N ALA A 50 -3.29 0.94 9.49
CA ALA A 50 -3.69 0.14 10.64
C ALA A 50 -4.59 0.91 11.64
N SER A 51 -4.57 2.24 11.60
CA SER A 51 -5.43 3.12 12.40
C SER A 51 -5.98 4.23 11.51
N GLU A 52 -7.27 4.54 11.67
CA GLU A 52 -7.95 5.58 10.89
C GLU A 52 -7.25 6.95 11.02
N ALA A 53 -6.94 7.35 12.24
CA ALA A 53 -6.35 8.65 12.57
C ALA A 53 -5.10 8.54 13.45
N GLY A 54 -4.34 9.64 13.55
CA GLY A 54 -3.12 9.73 14.35
C GLY A 54 -1.93 8.96 13.78
N PRO A 55 -0.86 8.78 14.57
CA PRO A 55 0.31 8.01 14.17
C PRO A 55 -0.07 6.59 13.74
N SER A 56 0.41 6.15 12.58
CA SER A 56 0.07 4.83 12.08
C SER A 56 1.11 4.29 11.11
N VAL A 57 1.09 2.97 10.93
CA VAL A 57 1.77 2.29 9.83
C VAL A 57 0.73 1.90 8.80
N GLY A 58 1.06 2.11 7.53
CA GLY A 58 0.23 1.75 6.41
C GLY A 58 1.00 0.98 5.36
N ILE A 59 0.27 0.34 4.46
CA ILE A 59 0.84 -0.42 3.34
C ILE A 59 0.18 0.01 2.04
N ALA A 60 0.98 0.20 1.01
CA ALA A 60 0.50 0.56 -0.32
C ALA A 60 0.89 -0.52 -1.32
N PRO A 61 -0.02 -0.95 -2.22
CA PRO A 61 0.30 -1.92 -3.25
C PRO A 61 1.22 -1.29 -4.30
N LEU A 62 2.35 -1.94 -4.60
CA LEU A 62 3.31 -1.47 -5.62
C LEU A 62 2.78 -1.60 -7.05
N ASN A 63 1.90 -2.58 -7.30
CA ASN A 63 1.28 -2.84 -8.58
C ASN A 63 -0.22 -3.05 -8.39
N PRO A 64 -1.05 -2.00 -8.40
CA PRO A 64 -2.49 -2.16 -8.57
C PRO A 64 -2.80 -2.41 -10.06
N HIS A 65 -2.10 -3.34 -10.71
CA HIS A 65 -2.52 -3.76 -12.04
C HIS A 65 -3.72 -4.70 -11.85
N PRO A 66 -4.86 -4.44 -12.51
CA PRO A 66 -5.91 -5.44 -12.60
C PRO A 66 -5.32 -6.60 -13.41
N ASP A 67 -5.32 -7.80 -12.84
CA ASP A 67 -5.06 -9.01 -13.60
C ASP A 67 -6.12 -9.09 -14.72
N HIS A 68 -5.75 -8.69 -15.95
CA HIS A 68 -5.92 -9.41 -17.22
C HIS A 68 -5.77 -8.48 -18.44
N VAL A 69 -4.69 -8.66 -19.22
CA VAL A 69 -4.86 -8.97 -20.64
C VAL A 69 -4.05 -10.22 -20.91
N SER A 70 -4.79 -11.32 -21.12
CA SER A 70 -4.30 -12.45 -21.89
C SER A 70 -4.08 -11.94 -23.32
N SER A 71 -2.83 -11.91 -23.78
CA SER A 71 -2.53 -12.07 -25.21
C SER A 71 -1.67 -13.30 -25.34
N ALA A 72 -2.34 -14.42 -25.55
CA ALA A 72 -1.81 -15.43 -26.45
C ALA A 72 -1.80 -14.85 -27.89
N GLU A 73 -0.91 -15.41 -28.71
CA GLU A 73 -0.59 -15.07 -30.11
C GLU A 73 0.34 -13.84 -30.26
N GLN A 74 1.57 -13.96 -30.79
CA GLN A 74 2.03 -14.77 -31.93
C GLN A 74 3.35 -15.52 -31.68
#